data_AF-A0A516GZD8-F1
#
_entry.id   AF-A0A516GZD8-F1
#
_cell.length_a   1.000
_cell.length_b   1.000
_cell.length_c   1.000
_cell.angle_alpha   90.00
_cell.angle_beta   90.00
_cell.angle_gamma   90.00
#
_symmetry.space_group_name_H-M   'P 1'
#
loop_
_entity.id
_entity.type
_entity.pdbx_description
1 polymer ?
#
loop_
_entity_poly.entity_id
_entity_poly.type
_entity_poly.pdbx_seq_one_letter_code
_entity_poly.pdbx_strand_id
1 'polypeptide(L)'
;MTYQSRINTGTAFRRLPDQITVQHGPREELGHFFLTADKAARERGVSLSLNADFDYLRNVNNANKDSWDSLAPSFNNSLSDIDASNGFCIIGRNEAGDVVSTQAARVYDLTGSSLAECVSSFRFFYADPKQMCEPGETCSFTSPSATKLSGRIVFSGSTWIHPDYRKRGLPAILPRISRALALTQWNTDYTISFVKFILVEKGVAKAYGYSNVEPALEWRAPDGKMRYQGALIWMDRQELLADMQRFPDLIAPKDEHVAPVTGEIRAALN
;
A
#
# COMPACT_ATOMS: atom_id res chain seq x y z
N MET A 1 15.32 -37.55 7.95
CA MET A 1 15.53 -36.39 8.83
C MET A 1 14.57 -35.30 8.39
N THR A 2 13.47 -35.14 9.12
CA THR A 2 12.35 -34.25 8.79
C THR A 2 12.69 -32.80 9.09
N TYR A 3 12.39 -31.92 8.12
CA TYR A 3 12.53 -30.47 8.16
C TYR A 3 11.49 -29.85 9.12
N GLN A 4 11.65 -30.12 10.40
CA GLN A 4 11.02 -29.36 11.48
C GLN A 4 12.15 -28.80 12.34
N SER A 5 12.74 -27.70 11.87
CA SER A 5 13.68 -26.94 12.67
C SER A 5 13.30 -25.47 12.67
N ARG A 6 12.74 -25.07 13.81
CA ARG A 6 12.75 -23.73 14.39
C ARG A 6 11.73 -22.72 13.85
N ILE A 7 10.45 -22.97 14.16
CA ILE A 7 9.55 -21.84 14.44
C ILE A 7 10.04 -21.20 15.73
N ASN A 8 10.61 -20.02 15.60
CA ASN A 8 11.06 -19.16 16.69
C ASN A 8 9.83 -18.72 17.50
N THR A 9 9.45 -19.51 18.50
CA THR A 9 8.34 -19.30 19.44
C THR A 9 8.76 -18.34 20.57
N GLY A 10 9.28 -17.17 20.21
CA GLY A 10 9.96 -16.28 21.16
C GLY A 10 9.51 -14.82 21.22
N THR A 11 8.85 -14.30 20.18
CA THR A 11 8.30 -12.93 20.22
C THR A 11 6.79 -13.01 20.15
N ALA A 12 6.13 -12.68 21.28
CA ALA A 12 4.70 -12.45 21.30
C ALA A 12 4.33 -11.49 20.17
N PHE A 13 3.22 -11.76 19.47
CA PHE A 13 2.71 -10.88 18.42
C PHE A 13 2.63 -9.45 18.97
N ARG A 14 3.37 -8.53 18.35
CA ARG A 14 3.29 -7.11 18.65
C ARG A 14 2.36 -6.46 17.64
N ARG A 15 1.41 -5.67 18.12
CA ARG A 15 0.52 -4.91 17.26
C ARG A 15 1.28 -3.76 16.62
N LEU A 16 0.73 -3.23 15.53
CA LEU A 16 1.34 -2.15 14.79
C LEU A 16 1.61 -0.90 15.65
N PRO A 17 0.67 -0.36 16.46
CA PRO A 17 0.94 0.84 17.26
C PRO A 17 2.09 0.64 18.25
N ASP A 18 2.24 -0.57 18.80
CA ASP A 18 3.29 -0.91 19.77
C ASP A 18 4.69 -1.01 19.13
N GLN A 19 4.78 -0.89 17.79
CA GLN A 19 6.02 -0.96 17.00
C GLN A 19 6.39 0.38 16.34
N ILE A 20 5.52 1.38 16.43
CA ILE A 20 5.74 2.67 15.78
C ILE A 20 6.41 3.63 16.76
N THR A 21 7.48 4.28 16.29
CA THR A 21 8.07 5.45 16.93
C THR A 21 7.87 6.65 16.01
N VAL A 22 7.27 7.73 16.52
CA VAL A 22 7.03 8.93 15.72
C VAL A 22 8.29 9.81 15.66
N GLN A 23 9.18 9.54 14.70
CA GLN A 23 10.45 10.26 14.54
C GLN A 23 10.22 11.62 13.86
N HIS A 24 9.39 11.65 12.83
CA HIS A 24 9.02 12.84 12.08
C HIS A 24 7.51 13.11 12.15
N GLY A 25 7.14 14.39 12.14
CA GLY A 25 5.84 14.89 12.61
C GLY A 25 4.81 15.18 11.52
N PRO A 26 3.62 15.66 11.94
CA PRO A 26 3.29 16.18 13.27
C PRO A 26 2.88 15.09 14.28
N ARG A 27 3.47 15.09 15.49
CA ARG A 27 3.49 13.92 16.38
C ARG A 27 2.13 13.49 16.92
N GLU A 28 1.33 14.45 17.39
CA GLU A 28 0.05 14.16 18.03
C GLU A 28 -0.96 13.62 17.02
N GLU A 29 -1.05 14.26 15.86
CA GLU A 29 -1.96 13.90 14.78
C GLU A 29 -1.59 12.55 14.18
N LEU A 30 -0.30 12.27 13.97
CA LEU A 30 0.16 10.96 13.52
C LEU A 30 -0.15 9.88 14.57
N GLY A 31 0.09 10.15 15.86
CA GLY A 31 -0.24 9.23 16.95
C GLY A 31 -1.73 8.89 17.01
N HIS A 32 -2.59 9.91 16.98
CA HIS A 32 -4.05 9.74 16.96
C HIS A 32 -4.51 8.98 15.72
N PHE A 33 -3.93 9.30 14.56
CA PHE A 33 -4.24 8.59 13.32
C PHE A 33 -3.90 7.10 13.42
N PHE A 34 -2.70 6.72 13.89
CA PHE A 34 -2.30 5.31 13.96
C PHE A 34 -3.22 4.51 14.88
N LEU A 35 -3.58 5.06 16.04
CA LEU A 35 -4.51 4.42 16.97
C LEU A 35 -5.90 4.24 16.34
N THR A 36 -6.38 5.26 15.64
CA THR A 36 -7.68 5.24 14.95
C THR A 36 -7.70 4.23 13.80
N ALA A 37 -6.65 4.20 12.98
CA ALA A 37 -6.53 3.31 11.84
C ALA A 37 -6.31 1.84 12.26
N ASP A 38 -5.54 1.59 13.31
CA ASP A 38 -5.41 0.25 13.90
C ASP A 38 -6.76 -0.25 14.43
N LYS A 39 -7.50 0.59 15.17
CA LYS A 39 -8.86 0.27 15.62
C LYS A 39 -9.77 -0.09 14.46
N ALA A 40 -9.75 0.71 13.39
CA ALA A 40 -10.56 0.46 12.20
C ALA A 40 -10.22 -0.88 11.53
N ALA A 41 -8.94 -1.26 11.45
CA ALA A 41 -8.54 -2.55 10.92
C ALA A 41 -9.04 -3.72 11.79
N ARG A 42 -8.93 -3.59 13.11
CA ARG A 42 -9.40 -4.61 14.06
C ARG A 42 -10.91 -4.82 14.01
N GLU A 43 -11.69 -3.76 13.90
CA GLU A 43 -13.15 -3.82 13.70
C GLU A 43 -13.54 -4.56 12.41
N ARG A 44 -12.59 -4.71 11.47
CA ARG A 44 -12.76 -5.46 10.21
C ARG A 44 -12.20 -6.90 10.31
N GLY A 45 -11.81 -7.32 11.51
CA GLY A 45 -11.28 -8.65 11.81
C GLY A 45 -9.79 -8.81 11.49
N VAL A 46 -9.02 -7.72 11.43
CA VAL A 46 -7.60 -7.76 11.04
C VAL A 46 -6.71 -7.10 12.08
N SER A 47 -5.76 -7.86 12.62
CA SER A 47 -4.69 -7.34 13.48
C SER A 47 -3.44 -7.04 12.65
N LEU A 48 -2.92 -5.82 12.75
CA LEU A 48 -1.79 -5.35 11.95
C LEU A 48 -0.46 -5.48 12.72
N SER A 49 0.61 -5.76 11.99
CA SER A 49 2.00 -5.81 12.50
C SER A 49 2.98 -5.27 11.46
N LEU A 50 4.10 -4.72 11.91
CA LEU A 50 5.18 -4.29 11.04
C LEU A 50 6.17 -5.44 10.82
N ASN A 51 6.69 -5.56 9.60
CA ASN A 51 7.72 -6.51 9.23
C ASN A 51 8.67 -5.86 8.22
N ALA A 52 9.95 -6.20 8.25
CA ALA A 52 10.96 -5.75 7.29
C ALA A 52 11.63 -6.93 6.55
N ASP A 53 11.12 -8.15 6.74
CA ASP A 53 11.54 -9.35 6.04
C ASP A 53 10.80 -9.46 4.69
N PHE A 54 11.50 -9.14 3.61
CA PHE A 54 10.97 -9.21 2.25
C PHE A 54 10.98 -10.62 1.66
N ASP A 55 11.75 -11.56 2.23
CA ASP A 55 11.60 -12.98 1.91
C ASP A 55 10.28 -13.52 2.47
N TYR A 56 9.91 -13.08 3.68
CA TYR A 56 8.60 -13.35 4.24
C TYR A 56 7.48 -12.82 3.34
N LEU A 57 7.56 -11.57 2.86
CA LEU A 57 6.57 -11.01 1.93
C LEU A 57 6.47 -11.85 0.64
N ARG A 58 7.59 -12.26 0.06
CA ARG A 58 7.63 -13.12 -1.13
C ARG A 58 6.99 -14.48 -0.89
N ASN A 59 7.27 -15.09 0.26
CA ASN A 59 6.66 -16.37 0.63
C ASN A 59 5.14 -16.26 0.79
N VAL A 60 4.64 -15.19 1.40
CA VAL A 60 3.19 -14.92 1.47
C VAL A 60 2.60 -14.70 0.08
N ASN A 61 3.25 -13.91 -0.79
CA ASN A 61 2.79 -13.69 -2.17
C ASN A 61 2.73 -15.02 -2.96
N ASN A 62 3.75 -15.85 -2.85
CA ASN A 62 3.81 -17.15 -3.52
C ASN A 62 2.74 -18.12 -3.02
N ALA A 63 2.42 -18.09 -1.72
CA ALA A 63 1.36 -18.91 -1.15
C ALA A 63 -0.06 -18.47 -1.56
N ASN A 64 -0.24 -17.25 -2.09
CA ASN A 64 -1.54 -16.65 -2.41
C ASN A 64 -1.64 -16.22 -3.89
N LYS A 65 -0.93 -16.91 -4.80
CA LYS A 65 -0.90 -16.58 -6.24
C LYS A 65 -2.24 -16.74 -6.95
N ASP A 66 -3.15 -17.52 -6.37
CA ASP A 66 -4.53 -17.69 -6.83
C ASP A 66 -5.31 -16.36 -6.81
N SER A 67 -4.94 -15.44 -5.91
CA SER A 67 -5.65 -14.19 -5.68
C SER A 67 -4.74 -12.94 -5.61
N TRP A 68 -3.43 -13.11 -5.79
CA TRP A 68 -2.42 -12.04 -5.75
C TRP A 68 -1.44 -12.14 -6.92
N ASP A 69 -1.42 -11.10 -7.76
CA ASP A 69 -0.38 -10.89 -8.78
C ASP A 69 1.03 -10.95 -8.17
N SER A 70 2.03 -11.26 -9.00
CA SER A 70 3.43 -11.18 -8.58
C SER A 70 3.80 -9.79 -8.05
N LEU A 71 4.63 -9.77 -7.01
CA LEU A 71 5.17 -8.53 -6.46
C LEU A 71 5.85 -7.72 -7.56
N ALA A 72 5.63 -6.40 -7.54
CA ALA A 72 6.41 -5.49 -8.36
C ALA A 72 7.90 -5.66 -8.02
N PRO A 73 8.82 -5.53 -9.00
CA PRO A 73 10.26 -5.70 -8.75
C PRO A 73 10.78 -4.85 -7.59
N SER A 74 10.24 -3.64 -7.43
CA SER A 74 10.56 -2.72 -6.34
C SER A 74 10.31 -3.25 -4.92
N PHE A 75 9.45 -4.27 -4.76
CA PHE A 75 9.15 -4.94 -3.48
C PHE A 75 9.65 -6.38 -3.43
N ASN A 76 10.42 -6.81 -4.43
CA ASN A 76 11.00 -8.13 -4.50
C ASN A 76 12.52 -8.00 -4.26
N ASN A 77 12.99 -8.44 -3.10
CA ASN A 77 14.41 -8.38 -2.70
C ASN A 77 15.32 -9.29 -3.53
N SER A 78 14.77 -10.16 -4.41
CA SER A 78 15.56 -10.89 -5.40
C SER A 78 15.83 -10.08 -6.67
N LEU A 79 15.11 -8.96 -6.87
CA LEU A 79 15.20 -8.10 -8.05
C LEU A 79 15.66 -6.68 -7.70
N SER A 80 15.45 -6.24 -6.47
CA SER A 80 15.80 -4.92 -5.99
C SER A 80 16.60 -4.98 -4.70
N ASP A 81 17.22 -3.87 -4.31
CA ASP A 81 17.97 -3.68 -3.07
C ASP A 81 17.05 -3.30 -1.88
N ILE A 82 15.79 -3.73 -1.91
CA ILE A 82 14.85 -3.46 -0.82
C ILE A 82 15.24 -4.28 0.42
N ASP A 83 15.38 -3.60 1.55
CA ASP A 83 15.69 -4.18 2.85
C ASP A 83 15.10 -3.34 4.00
N ALA A 84 15.46 -3.66 5.24
CA ALA A 84 14.96 -2.95 6.43
C ALA A 84 15.39 -1.48 6.53
N SER A 85 16.40 -1.04 5.78
CA SER A 85 16.86 0.35 5.78
C SER A 85 15.98 1.26 4.91
N ASN A 86 15.43 0.72 3.82
CA ASN A 86 14.70 1.48 2.82
C ASN A 86 13.25 0.99 2.60
N GLY A 87 12.78 -0.02 3.33
CA GLY A 87 11.44 -0.54 3.16
C GLY A 87 10.84 -1.20 4.39
N PHE A 88 9.52 -1.36 4.34
CA PHE A 88 8.78 -2.18 5.30
C PHE A 88 7.52 -2.81 4.67
N CYS A 89 6.95 -3.77 5.38
CA CYS A 89 5.68 -4.43 5.11
C CYS A 89 4.76 -4.36 6.34
N ILE A 90 3.50 -4.02 6.12
CA ILE A 90 2.42 -4.18 7.10
C ILE A 90 1.74 -5.51 6.79
N ILE A 91 1.73 -6.41 7.77
CA ILE A 91 1.09 -7.73 7.69
C ILE A 91 -0.16 -7.72 8.54
N GLY A 92 -1.31 -7.96 7.92
CA GLY A 92 -2.59 -8.10 8.60
C GLY A 92 -3.00 -9.56 8.75
N ARG A 93 -3.33 -9.97 9.98
CA ARG A 93 -3.74 -11.33 10.32
C ARG A 93 -5.17 -11.41 10.83
N ASN A 94 -5.84 -12.52 10.54
CA ASN A 94 -7.11 -12.86 11.19
C ASN A 94 -6.88 -13.42 12.60
N GLU A 95 -7.95 -13.80 13.29
CA GLU A 95 -7.90 -14.40 14.63
C GLU A 95 -7.17 -15.75 14.67
N ALA A 96 -7.26 -16.54 13.58
CA ALA A 96 -6.53 -17.80 13.44
C ALA A 96 -5.02 -17.61 13.19
N GLY A 97 -4.56 -16.38 12.94
CA GLY A 97 -3.17 -16.05 12.65
C GLY A 97 -2.80 -16.07 11.16
N ASP A 98 -3.73 -16.38 10.27
CA ASP A 98 -3.50 -16.40 8.81
C ASP A 98 -3.28 -14.98 8.29
N VAL A 99 -2.38 -14.83 7.32
CA VAL A 99 -2.18 -13.54 6.64
C VAL A 99 -3.34 -13.30 5.68
N VAL A 100 -4.11 -12.24 5.94
CA VAL A 100 -5.30 -11.88 5.17
C VAL A 100 -5.17 -10.53 4.48
N SER A 101 -4.14 -9.77 4.81
CA SER A 101 -3.80 -8.56 4.06
C SER A 101 -2.33 -8.18 4.16
N THR A 102 -1.86 -7.46 3.15
CA THR A 102 -0.52 -6.89 3.08
C THR A 102 -0.56 -5.47 2.54
N GLN A 103 0.45 -4.68 2.91
CA GLN A 103 0.79 -3.39 2.32
C GLN A 103 2.30 -3.21 2.48
N ALA A 104 3.01 -2.68 1.49
CA ALA A 104 4.43 -2.39 1.60
C ALA A 104 4.72 -0.93 1.27
N ALA A 105 5.89 -0.48 1.71
CA ALA A 105 6.47 0.80 1.35
C ALA A 105 7.96 0.63 1.08
N ARG A 106 8.47 1.39 0.11
CA ARG A 106 9.90 1.56 -0.12
C ARG A 106 10.19 3.04 -0.34
N VAL A 107 11.18 3.57 0.36
CA VAL A 107 11.65 4.94 0.18
C VAL A 107 12.78 4.99 -0.84
N TYR A 108 12.77 6.04 -1.64
CA TYR A 108 13.82 6.43 -2.56
C TYR A 108 14.25 7.85 -2.22
N ASP A 109 15.56 8.09 -2.13
CA ASP A 109 16.10 9.44 -2.15
C ASP A 109 16.47 9.79 -3.59
N LEU A 110 15.67 10.65 -4.20
CA LEU A 110 15.86 11.14 -5.56
C LEU A 110 16.38 12.57 -5.58
N THR A 111 17.00 13.04 -4.49
CA THR A 111 17.65 14.36 -4.46
C THR A 111 18.70 14.45 -5.57
N GLY A 112 18.56 15.43 -6.47
CA GLY A 112 19.44 15.58 -7.64
C GLY A 112 19.05 14.74 -8.86
N SER A 113 17.91 14.04 -8.82
CA SER A 113 17.29 13.37 -9.97
C SER A 113 15.76 13.58 -9.92
N SER A 114 15.00 12.91 -10.79
CA SER A 114 13.54 12.91 -10.76
C SER A 114 12.96 11.50 -10.76
N LEU A 115 11.70 11.36 -10.37
CA LEU A 115 10.98 10.11 -10.49
C LEU A 115 10.99 9.60 -11.93
N ALA A 116 10.83 10.49 -12.91
CA ALA A 116 10.87 10.11 -14.32
C ALA A 116 12.19 9.47 -14.73
N GLU A 117 13.32 10.09 -14.38
CA GLU A 117 14.65 9.55 -14.66
C GLU A 117 14.89 8.21 -13.95
N CYS A 118 14.44 8.08 -12.70
CA CYS A 118 14.61 6.86 -11.91
C CYS A 118 13.81 5.69 -12.50
N VAL A 119 12.57 5.93 -12.93
CA VAL A 119 11.69 4.92 -13.54
C VAL A 119 12.17 4.54 -14.94
N SER A 120 12.45 5.52 -15.81
CA SER A 120 12.89 5.25 -17.19
C SER A 120 14.27 4.60 -17.28
N SER A 121 15.12 4.75 -16.26
CA SER A 121 16.39 4.04 -16.16
C SER A 121 16.28 2.66 -15.48
N PHE A 122 15.07 2.24 -15.14
CA PHE A 122 14.75 1.01 -14.40
C PHE A 122 15.35 0.89 -12.99
N ARG A 123 16.11 1.88 -12.50
CA ARG A 123 16.65 1.88 -11.12
C ARG A 123 15.56 1.84 -10.05
N PHE A 124 14.37 2.32 -10.39
CA PHE A 124 13.20 2.19 -9.53
C PHE A 124 12.82 0.71 -9.28
N PHE A 125 13.03 -0.15 -10.27
CA PHE A 125 12.55 -1.53 -10.28
C PHE A 125 13.64 -2.54 -9.93
N TYR A 126 14.86 -2.34 -10.44
CA TYR A 126 15.95 -3.31 -10.35
C TYR A 126 17.16 -2.76 -9.60
N ALA A 127 17.87 -3.63 -8.86
CA ALA A 127 19.12 -3.30 -8.18
C ALA A 127 20.25 -3.02 -9.17
N ASP A 128 20.37 -3.84 -10.22
CA ASP A 128 21.28 -3.60 -11.33
C ASP A 128 20.52 -3.72 -12.67
N PRO A 129 19.94 -2.61 -13.16
CA PRO A 129 19.23 -2.61 -14.43
C PRO A 129 20.04 -3.12 -15.62
N LYS A 130 21.37 -2.95 -15.63
CA LYS A 130 22.19 -3.38 -16.78
C LYS A 130 22.26 -4.91 -16.90
N GLN A 131 22.18 -5.61 -15.77
CA GLN A 131 22.24 -7.06 -15.71
C GLN A 131 20.84 -7.69 -15.64
N MET A 132 19.87 -7.00 -15.06
CA MET A 132 18.54 -7.54 -14.75
C MET A 132 17.49 -7.21 -15.80
N CYS A 133 17.63 -6.11 -16.55
CA CYS A 133 16.72 -5.84 -17.66
C CYS A 133 16.92 -6.85 -18.78
N GLU A 134 15.82 -7.35 -19.31
CA GLU A 134 15.88 -8.20 -20.49
C GLU A 134 16.28 -7.34 -21.71
N PRO A 135 17.15 -7.83 -22.61
CA PRO A 135 17.50 -7.08 -23.83
C PRO A 135 16.26 -6.73 -24.65
N GLY A 136 15.98 -5.43 -24.82
CA GLY A 136 14.79 -4.91 -25.53
C GLY A 136 13.60 -4.59 -24.64
N GLU A 137 13.68 -4.81 -23.33
CA GLU A 137 12.69 -4.35 -22.35
C GLU A 137 12.61 -2.81 -22.37
N THR A 138 11.38 -2.27 -22.34
CA THR A 138 11.16 -0.82 -22.38
C THR A 138 10.19 -0.37 -21.30
N CYS A 139 10.46 0.79 -20.73
CA CYS A 139 9.62 1.45 -19.74
C CYS A 139 9.46 2.92 -20.11
N SER A 140 8.29 3.28 -20.63
CA SER A 140 7.91 4.66 -20.90
C SER A 140 7.21 5.24 -19.69
N PHE A 141 7.65 6.41 -19.25
CA PHE A 141 7.06 7.13 -18.12
C PHE A 141 6.68 8.56 -18.52
N THR A 142 5.39 8.80 -18.76
CA THR A 142 4.89 10.01 -19.44
C THR A 142 4.12 10.97 -18.54
N SER A 143 4.07 10.73 -17.22
CA SER A 143 3.40 11.65 -16.29
C SER A 143 4.10 13.02 -16.30
N PRO A 144 3.36 14.13 -16.54
CA PRO A 144 3.95 15.46 -16.52
C PRO A 144 4.58 15.82 -15.17
N SER A 145 3.95 15.42 -14.06
CA SER A 145 4.43 15.73 -12.71
C SER A 145 5.70 14.94 -12.35
N ALA A 146 5.89 13.75 -12.93
CA ALA A 146 7.05 12.89 -12.65
C ALA A 146 8.41 13.55 -12.83
N THR A 147 8.53 14.51 -13.76
CA THR A 147 9.77 15.26 -14.02
C THR A 147 10.11 16.24 -12.89
N LYS A 148 9.12 16.61 -12.08
CA LYS A 148 9.25 17.56 -10.95
C LYS A 148 9.33 16.87 -9.60
N LEU A 149 8.90 15.61 -9.50
CA LEU A 149 8.97 14.84 -8.27
C LEU A 149 10.42 14.43 -7.98
N SER A 150 11.01 15.07 -6.97
CA SER A 150 12.38 14.89 -6.50
C SER A 150 12.42 14.97 -4.97
N GLY A 151 13.53 14.55 -4.34
CA GLY A 151 13.64 14.43 -2.88
C GLY A 151 13.28 13.05 -2.36
N ARG A 152 12.76 12.94 -1.13
CA ARG A 152 12.44 11.64 -0.52
C ARG A 152 11.03 11.21 -0.89
N ILE A 153 10.95 10.20 -1.74
CA ILE A 153 9.69 9.67 -2.26
C ILE A 153 9.46 8.28 -1.71
N VAL A 154 8.28 8.04 -1.14
CA VAL A 154 7.86 6.68 -0.81
C VAL A 154 6.99 6.09 -1.91
N PHE A 155 7.37 4.92 -2.40
CA PHE A 155 6.52 4.05 -3.20
C PHE A 155 5.70 3.16 -2.27
N SER A 156 4.39 3.41 -2.19
CA SER A 156 3.45 2.59 -1.44
C SER A 156 2.80 1.58 -2.39
N GLY A 157 2.73 0.31 -2.01
CA GLY A 157 2.19 -0.72 -2.90
C GLY A 157 2.10 -2.09 -2.24
N SER A 158 2.13 -3.13 -3.07
CA SER A 158 1.94 -4.53 -2.64
C SER A 158 0.69 -4.71 -1.77
N THR A 159 -0.36 -3.93 -2.03
CA THR A 159 -1.65 -4.07 -1.37
C THR A 159 -2.29 -5.37 -1.83
N TRP A 160 -2.51 -6.30 -0.92
CA TRP A 160 -3.35 -7.46 -1.17
C TRP A 160 -4.31 -7.66 -0.02
N ILE A 161 -5.52 -8.08 -0.37
CA ILE A 161 -6.59 -8.43 0.56
C ILE A 161 -7.10 -9.81 0.14
N HIS A 162 -7.01 -10.77 1.05
CA HIS A 162 -7.54 -12.12 0.86
C HIS A 162 -9.01 -12.05 0.44
N PRO A 163 -9.48 -12.90 -0.51
CA PRO A 163 -10.85 -12.86 -1.01
C PRO A 163 -11.94 -12.68 0.07
N ASP A 164 -11.86 -13.43 1.17
CA ASP A 164 -12.83 -13.40 2.29
C ASP A 164 -12.83 -12.09 3.11
N TYR A 165 -11.79 -11.28 2.95
CA TYR A 165 -11.61 -10.00 3.63
C TYR A 165 -11.84 -8.80 2.69
N ARG A 166 -12.13 -9.05 1.41
CA ARG A 166 -12.50 -7.99 0.46
C ARG A 166 -13.82 -7.34 0.87
N LYS A 167 -14.05 -6.13 0.35
CA LYS A 167 -15.25 -5.31 0.64
C LYS A 167 -15.44 -4.92 2.12
N ARG A 168 -14.46 -5.19 2.99
CA ARG A 168 -14.44 -4.71 4.39
C ARG A 168 -13.87 -3.30 4.54
N GLY A 169 -13.50 -2.62 3.45
CA GLY A 169 -12.93 -1.27 3.50
C GLY A 169 -11.44 -1.18 3.85
N LEU A 170 -10.73 -2.31 3.96
CA LEU A 170 -9.27 -2.34 4.20
C LEU A 170 -8.44 -1.52 3.19
N PRO A 171 -8.79 -1.43 1.89
CA PRO A 171 -8.12 -0.54 0.95
C PRO A 171 -8.14 0.94 1.34
N ALA A 172 -9.09 1.39 2.14
CA ALA A 172 -9.12 2.76 2.64
C ALA A 172 -8.21 2.98 3.86
N ILE A 173 -7.73 1.91 4.49
CA ILE A 173 -6.98 1.95 5.75
C ILE A 173 -5.49 1.70 5.51
N LEU A 174 -5.14 0.56 4.89
CA LEU A 174 -3.74 0.11 4.82
C LEU A 174 -2.80 1.08 4.08
N PRO A 175 -3.18 1.64 2.91
CA PRO A 175 -2.31 2.60 2.21
C PRO A 175 -2.09 3.87 3.02
N ARG A 176 -3.09 4.32 3.80
CA ARG A 176 -2.97 5.49 4.69
C ARG A 176 -2.00 5.23 5.83
N ILE A 177 -2.09 4.05 6.45
CA ILE A 177 -1.13 3.61 7.46
C ILE A 177 0.29 3.56 6.87
N SER A 178 0.46 2.97 5.69
CA SER A 178 1.77 2.86 5.03
C SER A 178 2.39 4.23 4.76
N ARG A 179 1.66 5.18 4.17
CA ARG A 179 2.22 6.52 3.92
C ARG A 179 2.47 7.33 5.18
N ALA A 180 1.62 7.20 6.20
CA ALA A 180 1.85 7.82 7.50
C ALA A 180 3.11 7.28 8.16
N LEU A 181 3.30 5.95 8.11
CA LEU A 181 4.49 5.29 8.64
C LEU A 181 5.77 5.71 7.90
N ALA A 182 5.69 5.83 6.58
CA ALA A 182 6.78 6.33 5.76
C ALA A 182 7.14 7.79 6.09
N LEU A 183 6.14 8.66 6.28
CA LEU A 183 6.38 10.05 6.69
C LEU A 183 7.12 10.10 8.03
N THR A 184 6.65 9.36 9.03
CA THR A 184 7.33 9.37 10.34
C THR A 184 8.74 8.79 10.27
N GLN A 185 8.97 7.74 9.49
CA GLN A 185 10.26 7.05 9.47
C GLN A 185 11.31 7.79 8.63
N TRP A 186 10.90 8.41 7.52
CA TRP A 186 11.84 8.95 6.53
C TRP A 186 11.62 10.42 6.18
N ASN A 187 10.67 11.11 6.83
CA ASN A 187 10.34 12.51 6.55
C ASN A 187 10.13 12.78 5.05
N THR A 188 9.29 11.96 4.43
CA THR A 188 9.06 11.94 2.97
C THR A 188 8.42 13.23 2.48
N ASP A 189 8.79 13.64 1.26
CA ASP A 189 8.23 14.81 0.58
C ASP A 189 7.00 14.41 -0.25
N TYR A 190 7.04 13.22 -0.85
CA TYR A 190 5.96 12.68 -1.69
C TYR A 190 5.67 11.21 -1.37
N THR A 191 4.41 10.83 -1.54
CA THR A 191 3.97 9.43 -1.60
C THR A 191 3.42 9.14 -2.98
N ILE A 192 3.84 8.03 -3.58
CA ILE A 192 3.39 7.59 -4.90
C ILE A 192 2.95 6.13 -4.90
N SER A 193 2.16 5.77 -5.91
CA SER A 193 1.89 4.37 -6.30
C SER A 193 1.67 4.31 -7.82
N PHE A 194 1.83 3.11 -8.38
CA PHE A 194 1.39 2.79 -9.74
C PHE A 194 0.14 1.93 -9.65
N VAL A 195 -0.91 2.31 -10.38
CA VAL A 195 -2.18 1.57 -10.39
C VAL A 195 -2.58 1.26 -11.82
N LYS A 196 -2.84 -0.02 -12.12
CA LYS A 196 -3.32 -0.45 -13.44
C LYS A 196 -4.56 0.34 -13.83
N PHE A 197 -4.70 0.77 -15.08
CA PHE A 197 -5.83 1.61 -15.50
C PHE A 197 -7.20 0.98 -15.18
N ILE A 198 -7.33 -0.34 -15.33
CA ILE A 198 -8.56 -1.07 -14.96
C ILE A 198 -8.96 -0.90 -13.48
N LEU A 199 -8.01 -0.66 -12.57
CA LEU A 199 -8.29 -0.40 -11.16
C LEU A 199 -8.62 1.08 -10.92
N VAL A 200 -8.02 1.98 -11.69
CA VAL A 200 -8.37 3.41 -11.67
C VAL A 200 -9.83 3.60 -12.08
N GLU A 201 -10.25 2.98 -13.19
CA GLU A 201 -11.63 2.99 -13.70
C GLU A 201 -12.64 2.44 -12.68
N LYS A 202 -12.23 1.47 -11.87
CA LYS A 202 -13.03 0.88 -10.78
C LYS A 202 -13.04 1.73 -9.50
N GLY A 203 -12.44 2.92 -9.52
CA GLY A 203 -12.41 3.84 -8.37
C GLY A 203 -11.45 3.45 -7.25
N VAL A 204 -10.52 2.51 -7.48
CA VAL A 204 -9.56 2.04 -6.46
C VAL A 204 -8.60 3.17 -6.04
N ALA A 205 -8.18 4.01 -6.98
CA ALA A 205 -7.36 5.18 -6.68
C ALA A 205 -8.03 6.13 -5.66
N LYS A 206 -9.36 6.32 -5.78
CA LYS A 206 -10.15 7.11 -4.83
C LYS A 206 -10.22 6.44 -3.46
N ALA A 207 -10.36 5.12 -3.41
CA ALA A 207 -10.35 4.37 -2.15
C ALA A 207 -9.01 4.55 -1.40
N TYR A 208 -7.89 4.55 -2.14
CA TYR A 208 -6.55 4.80 -1.58
C TYR A 208 -6.32 6.25 -1.14
N GLY A 209 -7.18 7.18 -1.56
CA GLY A 209 -7.17 8.57 -1.10
C GLY A 209 -6.10 9.46 -1.72
N TYR A 210 -5.56 9.11 -2.88
CA TYR A 210 -4.61 9.97 -3.58
C TYR A 210 -5.32 11.14 -4.24
N SER A 211 -4.72 12.33 -4.13
CA SER A 211 -5.26 13.58 -4.69
C SER A 211 -4.97 13.70 -6.17
N ASN A 212 -3.83 13.19 -6.63
CA ASN A 212 -3.37 13.33 -8.00
C ASN A 212 -3.35 11.97 -8.70
N VAL A 213 -3.89 11.91 -9.92
CA VAL A 213 -3.94 10.72 -10.77
C VAL A 213 -3.59 11.11 -12.19
N GLU A 214 -2.51 10.55 -12.72
CA GLU A 214 -1.98 10.88 -14.04
C GLU A 214 -1.64 9.59 -14.80
N PRO A 215 -2.02 9.44 -16.08
CA PRO A 215 -1.45 8.42 -16.95
C PRO A 215 0.08 8.51 -16.92
N ALA A 216 0.77 7.38 -16.74
CA ALA A 216 2.20 7.47 -16.51
C ALA A 216 2.99 6.31 -17.10
N LEU A 217 2.66 5.07 -16.79
CA LEU A 217 3.58 3.95 -16.96
C LEU A 217 3.12 3.02 -18.08
N GLU A 218 3.97 2.81 -19.08
CA GLU A 218 3.90 1.69 -20.02
C GLU A 218 5.17 0.87 -19.93
N TRP A 219 5.04 -0.38 -19.51
CA TRP A 219 6.13 -1.34 -19.45
C TRP A 219 5.88 -2.45 -20.45
N ARG A 220 6.81 -2.62 -21.40
CA ARG A 220 6.76 -3.67 -22.42
C ARG A 220 7.92 -4.65 -22.29
N ALA A 221 7.62 -5.91 -22.57
CA ALA A 221 8.60 -6.99 -22.72
C ALA A 221 9.47 -6.77 -23.98
N PRO A 222 10.58 -7.50 -24.13
CA PRO A 222 11.40 -7.49 -25.35
C PRO A 222 10.65 -7.74 -26.65
N ASP A 223 9.61 -8.57 -26.62
CA ASP A 223 8.77 -8.88 -27.78
C ASP A 223 7.68 -7.81 -28.04
N GLY A 224 7.71 -6.69 -27.33
CA GLY A 224 6.77 -5.58 -27.43
C GLY A 224 5.45 -5.78 -26.68
N LYS A 225 5.20 -6.95 -26.08
CA LYS A 225 3.98 -7.21 -25.30
C LYS A 225 3.93 -6.33 -24.06
N MET A 226 2.75 -5.77 -23.80
CA MET A 226 2.50 -4.96 -22.61
C MET A 226 2.55 -5.82 -21.34
N ARG A 227 3.52 -5.57 -20.45
CA ARG A 227 3.61 -6.18 -19.11
C ARG A 227 2.76 -5.42 -18.11
N TYR A 228 2.77 -4.09 -18.21
CA TYR A 228 2.07 -3.22 -17.30
C TYR A 228 1.69 -1.90 -17.97
N GLN A 229 0.46 -1.46 -17.75
CA GLN A 229 0.03 -0.11 -18.12
C GLN A 229 -0.80 0.49 -16.99
N GLY A 230 -0.51 1.72 -16.58
CA GLY A 230 -1.23 2.35 -15.49
C GLY A 230 -0.93 3.82 -15.22
N ALA A 231 -1.61 4.32 -14.20
CA ALA A 231 -1.47 5.68 -13.71
C ALA A 231 -0.43 5.77 -12.60
N LEU A 232 0.29 6.89 -12.56
CA LEU A 232 0.89 7.42 -11.35
C LEU A 232 -0.22 8.03 -10.51
N ILE A 233 -0.33 7.58 -9.27
CA ILE A 233 -1.09 8.30 -8.26
C ILE A 233 -0.11 8.85 -7.24
N TRP A 234 -0.29 10.10 -6.84
CA TRP A 234 0.67 10.76 -5.96
C TRP A 234 0.02 11.81 -5.08
N MET A 235 0.73 12.17 -4.01
CA MET A 235 0.41 13.29 -3.16
C MET A 235 1.67 13.84 -2.51
N ASP A 236 1.67 15.13 -2.22
CA ASP A 236 2.69 15.75 -1.37
C ASP A 236 2.38 15.57 0.13
N ARG A 237 3.30 16.06 0.98
CA ARG A 237 3.15 16.01 2.44
C ARG A 237 1.91 16.75 2.94
N GLN A 238 1.56 17.90 2.37
CA GLN A 238 0.41 18.69 2.84
C GLN A 238 -0.90 17.96 2.54
N GLU A 239 -1.02 17.42 1.32
CA GLU A 239 -2.16 16.61 0.89
C GLU A 239 -2.31 15.34 1.74
N LEU A 240 -1.18 14.67 2.05
CA LEU A 240 -1.15 13.52 2.94
C LEU A 240 -1.72 13.88 4.31
N LEU A 241 -1.24 14.95 4.94
CA LEU A 241 -1.71 15.37 6.26
C LEU A 241 -3.19 15.77 6.25
N ALA A 242 -3.64 16.47 5.20
CA ALA A 242 -5.05 16.84 5.04
C ALA A 242 -5.96 15.62 4.83
N ASP A 243 -5.50 14.57 4.15
CA ASP A 243 -6.24 13.31 4.07
C ASP A 243 -6.29 12.57 5.43
N MET A 244 -5.19 12.57 6.19
CA MET A 244 -5.17 11.95 7.52
C MET A 244 -6.14 12.61 8.50
N GLN A 245 -6.27 13.93 8.45
CA GLN A 245 -7.25 14.66 9.27
C GLN A 245 -8.69 14.27 8.96
N ARG A 246 -9.00 13.94 7.68
CA ARG A 246 -10.32 13.50 7.24
C ARG A 246 -10.58 12.02 7.49
N PHE A 247 -9.57 11.25 7.92
CA PHE A 247 -9.67 9.81 8.05
C PHE A 247 -10.82 9.33 8.95
N PRO A 248 -11.07 9.92 10.15
CA PRO A 248 -12.18 9.51 11.00
C PRO A 248 -13.54 9.54 10.29
N ASP A 249 -13.81 10.60 9.52
CA ASP A 249 -15.06 10.75 8.76
C ASP A 249 -15.16 9.70 7.64
N LEU A 250 -14.03 9.30 7.06
CA LEU A 250 -13.99 8.30 5.98
C LEU A 250 -14.29 6.88 6.46
N ILE A 251 -13.93 6.56 7.70
CA ILE A 251 -14.12 5.21 8.27
C ILE A 251 -15.34 5.08 9.18
N ALA A 252 -16.01 6.20 9.46
CA ALA A 252 -17.26 6.19 10.21
C ALA A 252 -18.27 5.24 9.54
N PRO A 253 -19.09 4.52 10.34
CA PRO A 253 -20.22 3.79 9.79
C PRO A 253 -21.04 4.76 8.95
N LYS A 254 -21.27 4.44 7.69
CA LYS A 254 -22.30 5.15 6.92
C LYS A 254 -23.61 4.69 7.53
N ASP A 255 -24.39 5.61 8.11
CA ASP A 255 -25.73 5.30 8.56
C ASP A 255 -26.45 4.56 7.43
N GLU A 256 -26.71 3.26 7.64
CA GLU A 256 -27.61 2.54 6.77
C GLU A 256 -28.94 3.28 6.85
N HIS A 257 -29.41 3.72 5.69
CA HIS A 257 -30.71 4.34 5.51
C HIS A 257 -31.74 3.53 6.30
N VAL A 258 -32.18 4.05 7.45
CA VAL A 258 -33.30 3.48 8.20
C VAL A 258 -34.48 3.54 7.24
N ALA A 259 -34.80 2.40 6.61
CA ALA A 259 -35.99 2.29 5.79
C ALA A 259 -37.17 2.75 6.66
N PRO A 260 -38.06 3.62 6.16
CA PRO A 260 -39.20 4.05 6.95
C PRO A 260 -39.98 2.80 7.32
N VAL A 261 -40.19 2.60 8.62
CA VAL A 261 -41.13 1.61 9.13
C VAL A 261 -42.46 1.93 8.47
N THR A 262 -42.86 1.13 7.48
CA THR A 262 -44.21 1.14 6.96
C THR A 262 -45.11 0.71 8.11
N GLY A 263 -45.70 1.69 8.79
CA GLY A 263 -46.75 1.47 9.75
C GLY A 263 -47.91 0.81 9.03
N GLU A 264 -48.10 -0.48 9.27
CA GLU A 264 -49.38 -1.13 9.08
C GLU A 264 -50.40 -0.42 9.97
N ILE A 265 -51.37 0.25 9.36
CA ILE A 265 -52.66 0.47 9.99
C ILE A 265 -53.67 -0.31 9.15
N ARG A 266 -53.98 -1.52 9.60
CA ARG A 266 -55.19 -2.24 9.23
C ARG A 266 -56.27 -2.01 10.29
N ALA A 267 -57.35 -1.39 9.84
CA ALA A 267 -58.76 -1.63 10.15
C ALA A 267 -59.32 -1.41 11.57
N ALA A 268 -60.34 -0.55 11.64
CA ALA A 268 -61.65 -0.79 12.27
C ALA A 268 -62.65 0.21 11.63
N LEU A 269 -63.61 -0.23 10.81
CA LEU A 269 -65.00 -0.54 11.19
C LEU A 269 -65.67 0.57 12.02
N ASN A 270 -66.33 1.51 11.32
CA ASN A 270 -67.77 1.80 11.41
C ASN A 270 -68.17 2.80 10.32
#